data_AF-A0A964UYS2-F1
#
_entry.id   AF-A0A964UYS2-F1
#
_cell.length_a   1.000
_cell.length_b   1.000
_cell.length_c   1.000
_cell.angle_alpha   90.00
_cell.angle_beta   90.00
_cell.angle_gamma   90.00
#
_symmetry.space_group_name_H-M   'P 1'
#
loop_
_entity.id
_entity.type
_entity.pdbx_description
1 polymer ?
#
loop_
_entity_poly.entity_id
_entity_poly.type
_entity_poly.pdbx_seq_one_letter_code
_entity_poly.pdbx_strand_id
1 'polypeptide(L)' 'MRYQLDDVVMDVERCLVGQVKGYDSEGDELMLERPSGAHWFQQAENVRTASAEEAETIDVRGTLRTLSEWADA' A
#
# COMPACT_ATOMS: atom_id res chain seq x y z
N MET A 1 14.49 3.36 -9.78
CA MET A 1 13.44 3.28 -8.75
C MET A 1 12.07 3.34 -9.41
N ARG A 2 11.25 2.30 -9.20
CA ARG A 2 9.93 2.14 -9.84
C ARG A 2 8.83 2.99 -9.19
N TYR A 3 8.99 3.33 -7.91
CA TYR A 3 8.05 4.10 -7.11
C TYR A 3 8.74 5.35 -6.57
N GLN A 4 7.96 6.41 -6.36
CA GLN A 4 8.37 7.69 -5.79
C GLN A 4 7.89 7.84 -4.35
N LEU A 5 8.42 8.84 -3.66
CA LEU A 5 7.98 9.14 -2.30
C LEU A 5 6.56 9.63 -2.40
N ASP A 6 5.76 9.25 -1.41
CA ASP A 6 4.34 9.54 -1.32
C ASP A 6 3.45 8.85 -2.36
N ASP A 7 4.01 7.99 -3.23
CA ASP A 7 3.21 7.08 -4.06
C ASP A 7 2.34 6.17 -3.18
N VAL A 8 1.11 5.92 -3.61
CA VAL A 8 0.21 4.97 -2.97
C VAL A 8 0.28 3.63 -3.69
N VAL A 9 0.66 2.59 -2.96
CA VAL A 9 0.88 1.25 -3.48
C VAL A 9 0.07 0.21 -2.71
N MET A 10 -0.25 -0.88 -3.41
CA MET A 10 -0.86 -2.08 -2.86
C MET A 10 0.24 -3.14 -2.69
N ASP A 11 0.48 -3.54 -1.44
CA ASP A 11 1.18 -4.78 -1.09
C ASP A 11 0.29 -5.95 -1.52
N VAL A 12 0.73 -6.69 -2.54
CA VAL A 12 -0.07 -7.74 -3.17
C VAL A 12 -0.14 -9.01 -2.33
N GLU A 13 0.86 -9.24 -1.47
CA GLU A 13 0.90 -10.44 -0.62
C GLU A 13 -0.02 -10.29 0.58
N ARG A 14 -0.02 -9.10 1.19
CA ARG A 14 -0.78 -8.82 2.41
C ARG A 14 -2.14 -8.20 2.12
N CYS A 15 -2.40 -7.83 0.87
CA CYS A 15 -3.54 -7.02 0.47
C CYS A 15 -3.63 -5.76 1.35
N LEU A 16 -2.58 -4.95 1.37
CA LEU A 16 -2.52 -3.72 2.17
C LEU A 16 -2.20 -2.53 1.28
N VAL A 17 -2.96 -1.44 1.44
CA VAL A 17 -2.63 -0.15 0.81
C VAL A 17 -1.79 0.69 1.76
N GLY A 18 -0.70 1.24 1.24
CA GLY A 18 0.24 2.09 1.97
C GLY A 18 0.86 3.16 1.11
N GLN A 19 1.40 4.19 1.77
CA GLN A 19 2.13 5.27 1.12
C GLN A 19 3.64 5.02 1.23
N VAL A 20 4.37 5.22 0.15
CA VAL A 20 5.83 5.07 0.14
C VAL A 20 6.49 6.21 0.92
N LYS A 21 7.24 5.89 1.97
CA LYS A 21 7.96 6.88 2.81
C LYS A 21 9.47 6.75 2.75
N GLY A 22 9.97 5.68 2.14
CA GLY A 22 11.40 5.48 1.99
C GLY A 22 11.73 4.22 1.22
N TYR A 23 13.04 4.04 1.03
CA TYR A 23 13.65 2.94 0.31
C TYR A 23 14.91 2.54 1.06
N ASP A 24 15.30 1.28 0.94
CA ASP A 24 16.66 0.89 1.28
C ASP A 24 17.69 1.48 0.29
N SER A 25 18.98 1.23 0.53
CA SER A 25 20.06 1.79 -0.29
C SER A 25 20.11 1.24 -1.71
N GLU A 26 19.51 0.07 -1.95
CA GLU A 26 19.51 -0.61 -3.25
C GLU A 26 18.22 -0.31 -4.04
N GLY A 27 17.15 0.12 -3.36
CA GLY A 27 15.85 0.45 -3.93
C GLY A 27 14.93 -0.77 -4.11
N ASP A 28 15.28 -1.90 -3.50
CA ASP A 28 14.58 -3.18 -3.59
C ASP A 28 13.51 -3.32 -2.51
N GLU A 29 13.72 -2.69 -1.35
CA GLU A 29 12.75 -2.67 -0.26
C GLU A 29 12.15 -1.27 -0.06
N LEU A 30 10.82 -1.22 0.04
CA LEU A 30 10.07 0.00 0.29
C LEU A 30 9.62 0.06 1.74
N MET A 31 9.78 1.23 2.36
CA MET A 31 9.12 1.56 3.62
C MET A 31 7.74 2.15 3.32
N LEU A 32 6.70 1.45 3.73
CA LEU A 32 5.30 1.84 3.52
C LEU A 32 4.68 2.31 4.83
N GLU A 33 3.85 3.34 4.77
CA GLU A 33 3.12 3.91 5.91
C GLU A 33 1.61 3.80 5.69
N ARG A 34 0.90 3.39 6.74
CA ARG A 34 -0.56 3.50 6.83
C ARG A 34 -0.93 4.88 7.40
N PRO A 35 -2.13 5.40 7.12
CA PRO A 35 -2.65 6.63 7.72
C PRO A 35 -2.64 6.66 9.25
N SER A 36 -2.65 5.50 9.91
CA SER A 36 -2.49 5.41 11.36
C SER A 36 -1.07 5.73 11.85
N GLY A 37 -0.10 5.99 10.94
CA GLY A 37 1.33 6.13 11.21
C GLY A 37 2.07 4.80 11.40
N ALA A 38 1.41 3.67 11.13
CA ALA A 38 2.04 2.36 11.24
C ALA A 38 2.87 2.07 9.99
N HIS A 39 4.10 1.58 10.20
CA HIS A 39 5.05 1.33 9.12
C HIS A 39 5.30 -0.16 8.91
N TRP A 40 5.58 -0.54 7.67
CA TRP A 40 6.10 -1.86 7.33
C TRP A 40 7.02 -1.78 6.11
N PHE A 41 7.82 -2.82 5.94
CA PHE A 41 8.68 -2.99 4.78
C PHE A 41 8.13 -4.06 3.84
N GLN A 42 8.27 -3.84 2.54
CA GLN A 42 7.89 -4.80 1.50
C GLN A 42 8.78 -4.64 0.26
N GLN A 43 9.06 -5.76 -0.40
CA GLN A 43 9.84 -5.81 -1.63
C GLN A 43 9.11 -5.09 -2.77
N ALA A 44 9.83 -4.32 -3.58
CA ALA A 44 9.29 -3.52 -4.67
C ALA A 44 8.60 -4.38 -5.75
N GLU A 45 8.99 -5.66 -5.88
CA GLU A 45 8.35 -6.63 -6.76
C GLU A 45 6.98 -7.11 -6.25
N ASN A 46 6.78 -7.08 -4.93
CA ASN A 46 5.55 -7.48 -4.23
C ASN A 46 4.58 -6.32 -4.02
N VAL A 47 4.80 -5.20 -4.70
CA VAL A 47 3.88 -4.08 -4.69
C VAL A 47 3.49 -3.69 -6.11
N ARG A 48 2.33 -3.06 -6.23
CA ARG A 48 1.90 -2.36 -7.45
C ARG A 48 1.33 -1.01 -7.09
N THR A 49 1.30 -0.09 -8.05
CA THR A 49 0.52 1.15 -7.91
C THR A 49 -0.93 0.79 -7.54
N ALA A 50 -1.46 1.43 -6.51
CA ALA A 50 -2.85 1.29 -6.13
C ALA A 50 -3.75 1.86 -7.22
N SER A 51 -4.92 1.26 -7.44
CA SER A 51 -5.97 1.90 -8.23
C SER A 51 -6.47 3.17 -7.54
N ALA A 52 -7.23 4.03 -8.23
CA ALA A 52 -7.83 5.20 -7.60
C ALA A 52 -8.73 4.82 -6.41
N GLU A 53 -9.53 3.77 -6.57
CA GLU A 53 -10.42 3.23 -5.53
C GLU A 53 -9.63 2.69 -4.32
N GLU A 54 -8.54 1.97 -4.57
CA GLU A 54 -7.65 1.48 -3.51
C GLU A 54 -6.94 2.62 -2.80
N ALA A 55 -6.49 3.63 -3.55
CA ALA A 55 -5.85 4.81 -2.98
C ALA A 55 -6.83 5.57 -2.07
N GLU A 56 -8.11 5.71 -2.44
CA GLU A 56 -9.13 6.31 -1.56
C GLU A 56 -9.30 5.53 -0.24
N THR A 57 -9.01 4.23 -0.20
CA THR A 57 -9.06 3.45 1.06
C THR A 57 -7.93 3.81 2.04
N ILE A 58 -6.84 4.42 1.54
CA ILE A 58 -5.80 4.93 2.43
C ILE A 58 -6.43 6.00 3.32
N ASP A 59 -7.17 6.97 2.79
CA ASP A 59 -7.61 8.14 3.56
C ASP A 59 -8.64 7.84 4.67
N VAL A 60 -9.41 6.75 4.57
CA VAL A 60 -10.61 6.57 5.42
C VAL A 60 -10.33 5.91 6.77
N ARG A 61 -9.25 5.13 6.93
CA ARG A 61 -8.77 4.54 8.22
C ARG A 61 -7.60 3.54 8.09
N GLY A 62 -6.92 3.46 6.94
CA GLY A 62 -5.80 2.53 6.75
C GLY A 62 -6.18 1.04 6.84
N THR A 63 -7.47 0.74 6.74
CA THR A 63 -8.00 -0.62 6.71
C THR A 63 -8.76 -0.74 5.41
N LEU A 64 -8.20 -1.50 4.46
CA LEU A 64 -8.96 -2.07 3.36
C LEU A 64 -10.25 -2.61 3.97
N ARG A 65 -11.41 -2.03 3.60
CA ARG A 65 -12.67 -2.74 3.77
C ARG A 65 -12.46 -4.04 3.02
N THR A 66 -12.28 -5.11 3.76
CA THR A 66 -12.41 -6.46 3.24
C THR A 66 -13.68 -6.46 2.41
N LEU A 67 -13.54 -6.85 1.14
CA LEU A 67 -14.63 -7.09 0.19
C LEU A 67 -15.55 -8.23 0.70
N SER A 68 -16.18 -8.06 1.87
CA SER A 68 -17.26 -8.94 2.33
C SER A 68 -18.62 -8.51 1.77
N GLU A 69 -18.69 -7.40 1.03
CA GLU A 69 -19.94 -6.92 0.41
C GLU A 69 -20.14 -7.43 -1.03
N TRP A 70 -19.30 -8.35 -1.53
CA TRP A 70 -19.50 -9.05 -2.82
C TRP A 70 -19.84 -10.54 -2.65
N ALA A 71 -20.20 -10.97 -1.43
CA ALA A 71 -20.63 -12.34 -1.16
C ALA A 71 -22.17 -12.52 -1.11
N ASP A 72 -22.95 -11.44 -1.23
CA ASP A 72 -24.42 -11.46 -1.21
C ASP A 72 -25.04 -10.46 -2.21
N ALA A 73 -24.61 -10.49 -3.48
CA ALA A 73 -25.28 -9.80 -4.60
C ALA A 73 -25.62 -10.78 -5.73
#